data_AF-A0A965AKB6-F1
#
_entry.id   AF-A0A965AKB6-F1
#
_cell.length_a   1.000
_cell.length_b   1.000
_cell.length_c   1.000
_cell.angle_alpha   90.00
_cell.angle_beta   90.00
_cell.angle_gamma   90.00
#
_symmetry.space_group_name_H-M   'P 1'
#
loop_
_entity.id
_entity.type
_entity.pdbx_description
1 polymer ?
#
loop_
_entity_poly.entity_id
_entity_poly.type
_entity_poly.pdbx_seq_one_letter_code
_entity_poly.pdbx_strand_id
1 'polypeptide(L)'
;MPPGSSRDQAPYGTVTSAGSWGGRGWYVYLLQFTEEQQIWDAGGSTSNGTSVILPGWARGMTMNGIRCPSSRLPASATHNQSLGVTISCYQPISGAVDGLIPSFTESRNRVNSGTQGTQSWGGVLPANSHIKFKDCVDGLSNSIAVGEMSDLMIDTSGNTQEWGTNTQFGWTLGVGGTFGTNLGGSAYNTSTIRHLINQKTGWSGTTGGVSRGGFNVPMNSAHPGGCNGLLLDGSVLFLQETTSLQTLAQLATRDDGVAISGL
;
A
#
# COMPACT_ATOMS: atom_id res chain seq x y z
N MET A 1 -9.42 5.94 11.81
CA MET A 1 -9.49 5.41 10.43
C MET A 1 -8.96 3.98 10.44
N PRO A 2 -9.35 3.11 9.49
CA PRO A 2 -8.73 1.78 9.41
C PRO A 2 -7.22 1.91 9.12
N PRO A 3 -6.41 0.90 9.45
CA PRO A 3 -5.00 0.89 9.09
C PRO A 3 -4.81 0.57 7.60
N GLY A 4 -3.64 0.89 7.04
CA GLY A 4 -3.27 0.44 5.67
C GLY A 4 -3.04 -1.07 5.58
N SER A 5 -2.64 -1.69 6.68
CA SER A 5 -2.70 -3.13 6.88
C SER A 5 -2.61 -3.41 8.37
N SER A 6 -2.98 -4.60 8.82
CA SER A 6 -2.88 -4.95 10.24
C SER A 6 -2.43 -6.39 10.42
N ARG A 7 -2.05 -6.71 11.65
CA ARG A 7 -2.12 -8.06 12.20
C ARG A 7 -3.57 -8.50 12.48
N ASP A 8 -3.73 -9.78 12.76
CA ASP A 8 -5.01 -10.36 13.19
C ASP A 8 -5.26 -10.35 14.70
N GLN A 9 -4.43 -9.66 15.50
CA GLN A 9 -4.62 -9.49 16.95
C GLN A 9 -5.38 -8.22 17.28
N ALA A 10 -5.91 -8.18 18.51
CA ALA A 10 -6.48 -6.97 19.09
C ALA A 10 -5.49 -5.78 18.96
N PRO A 11 -5.98 -4.58 18.60
CA PRO A 11 -7.39 -4.23 18.41
C PRO A 11 -7.97 -4.54 17.02
N TYR A 12 -7.20 -5.10 16.09
CA TYR A 12 -7.57 -5.25 14.67
C TYR A 12 -8.28 -6.58 14.34
N GLY A 13 -7.99 -7.62 15.11
CA GLY A 13 -8.57 -8.94 14.97
C GLY A 13 -8.70 -9.65 16.32
N THR A 14 -9.07 -10.92 16.28
CA THR A 14 -9.49 -11.69 17.47
C THR A 14 -8.45 -12.72 17.93
N VAL A 15 -7.33 -12.86 17.22
CA VAL A 15 -6.33 -13.87 17.58
C VAL A 15 -5.53 -13.42 18.81
N THR A 16 -5.22 -14.36 19.70
CA THR A 16 -4.49 -14.08 20.95
C THR A 16 -2.98 -13.97 20.73
N SER A 17 -2.44 -14.63 19.70
CA SER A 17 -1.03 -14.54 19.28
C SER A 17 -0.93 -14.33 17.77
N ALA A 18 -0.29 -13.24 17.34
CA ALA A 18 0.08 -13.04 15.95
C ALA A 18 1.32 -13.89 15.65
N GLY A 19 1.26 -14.69 14.58
CA GLY A 19 2.48 -15.20 13.97
C GLY A 19 3.28 -14.07 13.33
N SER A 20 4.56 -14.31 13.03
CA SER A 20 5.41 -13.34 12.33
C SER A 20 4.93 -12.99 10.91
N TRP A 21 3.93 -13.71 10.40
CA TRP A 21 3.37 -13.58 9.06
C TRP A 21 1.83 -13.66 9.10
N GLY A 22 1.14 -12.96 8.20
CA GLY A 22 -0.32 -12.93 8.12
C GLY A 22 -0.90 -11.52 8.21
N GLY A 23 -2.15 -11.41 8.68
CA GLY A 23 -2.82 -10.12 8.83
C GLY A 23 -3.71 -9.72 7.65
N ARG A 24 -4.36 -8.56 7.76
CA ARG A 24 -5.35 -8.04 6.79
C ARG A 24 -4.85 -6.81 6.06
N GLY A 25 -5.03 -6.76 4.74
CA GLY A 25 -4.84 -5.55 3.94
C GLY A 25 -5.98 -4.55 4.15
N TRP A 26 -5.73 -3.28 3.81
CA TRP A 26 -6.70 -2.20 4.06
C TRP A 26 -8.10 -2.46 3.49
N TYR A 27 -8.19 -3.05 2.29
CA TYR A 27 -9.47 -3.24 1.62
C TYR A 27 -10.39 -4.23 2.34
N VAL A 28 -9.83 -5.13 3.17
CA VAL A 28 -10.62 -6.01 4.05
C VAL A 28 -11.54 -5.19 4.96
N TYR A 29 -11.09 -4.03 5.43
CA TYR A 29 -11.89 -3.13 6.26
C TYR A 29 -13.00 -2.40 5.49
N LEU A 30 -12.88 -2.32 4.16
CA LEU A 30 -13.84 -1.64 3.31
C LEU A 30 -14.97 -2.55 2.82
N LEU A 31 -14.82 -3.88 2.88
CA LEU A 31 -15.82 -4.84 2.38
C LEU A 31 -17.24 -4.59 2.91
N GLN A 32 -17.34 -4.25 4.20
CA GLN A 32 -18.61 -3.92 4.87
C GLN A 32 -19.30 -2.65 4.32
N PHE A 33 -18.59 -1.86 3.51
CA PHE A 33 -19.07 -0.62 2.91
C PHE A 33 -19.14 -0.68 1.36
N THR A 34 -18.73 -1.79 0.74
CA THR A 34 -18.61 -1.93 -0.72
C THR A 34 -19.52 -3.00 -1.30
N GLU A 35 -20.67 -3.27 -0.67
CA GLU A 35 -21.60 -4.36 -1.05
C GLU A 35 -21.01 -5.77 -0.98
N GLU A 36 -19.79 -5.91 -0.46
CA GLU A 36 -19.07 -7.19 -0.32
C GLU A 36 -19.28 -7.83 1.07
N GLN A 37 -20.46 -7.62 1.67
CA GLN A 37 -20.79 -8.10 3.00
C GLN A 37 -20.62 -9.63 3.12
N GLN A 38 -20.93 -10.37 2.06
CA GLN A 38 -20.77 -11.82 2.03
C GLN A 38 -19.29 -12.24 2.16
N ILE A 39 -18.35 -11.47 1.59
CA ILE A 39 -16.91 -11.71 1.74
C ILE A 39 -16.45 -11.39 3.16
N TRP A 40 -16.95 -10.26 3.70
CA TRP A 40 -16.66 -9.86 5.07
C TRP A 40 -17.08 -10.94 6.08
N ASP A 41 -18.30 -11.46 5.93
CA ASP A 41 -18.86 -12.50 6.79
C ASP A 41 -18.12 -13.83 6.62
N ALA A 42 -17.72 -14.19 5.39
CA ALA A 42 -17.03 -15.44 5.08
C ALA A 42 -15.61 -15.55 5.66
N GLY A 43 -14.91 -14.41 5.85
CA GLY A 43 -13.55 -14.45 6.40
C GLY A 43 -12.88 -13.11 6.69
N GLY A 44 -13.46 -11.98 6.24
CA GLY A 44 -12.93 -10.65 6.58
C GLY A 44 -13.00 -10.33 8.08
N SER A 45 -14.05 -10.80 8.77
CA SER A 45 -14.25 -10.57 10.22
C SER A 45 -13.42 -11.49 11.12
N THR A 46 -13.16 -12.73 10.69
CA THR A 46 -12.59 -13.82 11.51
C THR A 46 -11.19 -14.28 11.09
N SER A 47 -10.57 -13.65 10.09
CA SER A 47 -9.26 -14.05 9.55
C SER A 47 -8.17 -14.13 10.64
N ASN A 48 -7.42 -15.24 10.63
CA ASN A 48 -6.24 -15.52 11.46
C ASN A 48 -5.03 -15.69 10.52
N GLY A 49 -3.81 -15.41 10.98
CA GLY A 49 -2.59 -15.19 10.19
C GLY A 49 -2.20 -16.30 9.19
N THR A 50 -2.70 -17.53 9.34
CA THR A 50 -2.55 -18.61 8.34
C THR A 50 -3.64 -18.63 7.26
N SER A 51 -4.84 -18.15 7.58
CA SER A 51 -6.02 -18.06 6.70
C SER A 51 -5.98 -16.88 5.71
N VAL A 52 -4.96 -16.02 5.74
CA VAL A 52 -4.82 -14.88 4.80
C VAL A 52 -3.66 -15.06 3.81
N ILE A 53 -2.73 -15.98 4.10
CA ILE A 53 -1.74 -16.49 3.12
C ILE A 53 -2.45 -17.36 2.08
N LEU A 54 -3.48 -18.09 2.53
CA LEU A 54 -4.40 -18.89 1.71
C LEU A 54 -5.85 -18.52 2.07
N PRO A 55 -6.36 -17.36 1.63
CA PRO A 55 -7.72 -16.92 1.94
C PRO A 55 -8.72 -17.73 1.12
N GLY A 56 -9.08 -18.92 1.61
CA GLY A 56 -10.10 -19.76 0.98
C GLY A 56 -11.42 -19.02 0.74
N TRP A 57 -11.74 -18.06 1.60
CA TRP A 57 -12.89 -17.17 1.53
C TRP A 57 -12.80 -16.09 0.44
N ALA A 58 -11.59 -15.74 -0.04
CA ALA A 58 -11.37 -14.79 -1.14
C ALA A 58 -10.91 -15.49 -2.44
N ARG A 59 -10.94 -16.83 -2.47
CA ARG A 59 -10.38 -17.63 -3.57
C ARG A 59 -11.21 -17.46 -4.84
N GLY A 60 -10.56 -17.10 -5.95
CA GLY A 60 -11.21 -16.91 -7.25
C GLY A 60 -12.15 -15.70 -7.33
N MET A 61 -12.16 -14.86 -6.30
CA MET A 61 -12.99 -13.66 -6.26
C MET A 61 -12.38 -12.57 -7.11
N THR A 62 -13.18 -12.04 -8.03
CA THR A 62 -12.85 -10.87 -8.84
C THR A 62 -13.60 -9.67 -8.28
N MET A 63 -12.87 -8.64 -7.87
CA MET A 63 -13.45 -7.39 -7.36
C MET A 63 -13.07 -6.25 -8.29
N ASN A 64 -14.05 -5.76 -9.05
CA ASN A 64 -13.82 -4.69 -10.03
C ASN A 64 -13.56 -3.34 -9.35
N GLY A 65 -14.10 -3.10 -8.14
CA GLY A 65 -13.95 -1.83 -7.42
C GLY A 65 -12.52 -1.51 -6.95
N ILE A 66 -11.63 -2.49 -6.95
CA ILE A 66 -10.20 -2.32 -6.61
C ILE A 66 -9.29 -2.38 -7.83
N ARG A 67 -9.85 -2.41 -9.03
CA ARG A 67 -9.12 -2.54 -10.29
C ARG A 67 -9.28 -1.29 -11.12
N CYS A 68 -8.16 -0.78 -11.62
CA CYS A 68 -8.20 0.20 -12.71
C CYS A 68 -8.58 -0.53 -14.01
N PRO A 69 -9.60 -0.05 -14.78
CA PRO A 69 -9.96 -0.64 -16.07
C PRO A 69 -8.83 -0.63 -17.10
N SER A 70 -7.90 0.33 -17.00
CA SER A 70 -6.72 0.43 -17.86
C SER A 70 -5.53 -0.39 -17.36
N SER A 71 -5.67 -1.10 -16.22
CA SER A 71 -4.57 -1.83 -15.61
C SER A 71 -4.01 -2.91 -16.54
N ARG A 72 -2.68 -2.93 -16.69
CA ARG A 72 -1.96 -4.00 -17.39
C ARG A 72 -1.46 -5.10 -16.45
N LEU A 73 -1.60 -4.92 -15.13
CA LEU A 73 -1.32 -5.98 -14.16
C LEU A 73 -2.25 -7.18 -14.38
N PRO A 74 -1.78 -8.42 -14.11
CA PRO A 74 -2.66 -9.58 -14.03
C PRO A 74 -3.84 -9.34 -13.08
N ALA A 75 -4.96 -10.03 -13.34
CA ALA A 75 -6.15 -9.90 -12.50
C ALA A 75 -5.91 -10.44 -11.09
N SER A 76 -5.10 -11.49 -10.95
CA SER A 76 -4.86 -12.19 -9.69
C SER A 76 -3.38 -12.30 -9.35
N ALA A 77 -3.10 -12.32 -8.05
CA ALA A 77 -1.75 -12.41 -7.50
C ALA A 77 -1.08 -13.76 -7.80
N THR A 78 0.26 -13.76 -7.87
CA THR A 78 1.03 -14.92 -8.35
C THR A 78 1.45 -15.92 -7.28
N HIS A 79 1.41 -15.58 -5.99
CA HIS A 79 1.78 -16.51 -4.94
C HIS A 79 0.77 -17.64 -4.82
N ASN A 80 1.25 -18.88 -5.03
CA ASN A 80 0.44 -20.10 -5.13
C ASN A 80 -0.73 -19.89 -6.10
N GLN A 81 -0.41 -19.79 -7.40
CA GLN A 81 -1.28 -19.65 -8.59
C GLN A 81 -2.67 -20.35 -8.54
N SER A 82 -2.87 -21.25 -7.59
CA SER A 82 -4.12 -21.92 -7.21
C SER A 82 -5.17 -21.06 -6.47
N LEU A 83 -4.85 -19.83 -6.03
CA LEU A 83 -5.79 -19.04 -5.21
C LEU A 83 -6.62 -18.00 -5.98
N GLY A 84 -6.09 -17.40 -7.05
CA GLY A 84 -6.86 -16.44 -7.87
C GLY A 84 -7.36 -15.19 -7.11
N VAL A 85 -6.65 -14.72 -6.09
CA VAL A 85 -7.04 -13.52 -5.32
C VAL A 85 -6.68 -12.28 -6.12
N THR A 86 -7.62 -11.34 -6.24
CA THR A 86 -7.45 -10.12 -7.04
C THR A 86 -6.25 -9.27 -6.60
N ILE A 87 -5.51 -8.70 -7.56
CA ILE A 87 -4.51 -7.65 -7.29
C ILE A 87 -5.23 -6.30 -7.25
N SER A 88 -5.18 -5.59 -6.12
CA SER A 88 -5.65 -4.21 -6.03
C SER A 88 -4.70 -3.26 -6.77
N CYS A 89 -5.26 -2.35 -7.57
CA CYS A 89 -4.55 -1.26 -8.22
C CYS A 89 -4.44 -0.01 -7.35
N TYR A 90 -5.07 0.02 -6.18
CA TYR A 90 -5.17 1.19 -5.32
C TYR A 90 -4.61 0.88 -3.94
N GLN A 91 -3.40 1.37 -3.68
CA GLN A 91 -2.60 0.98 -2.54
C GLN A 91 -2.50 2.11 -1.52
N PRO A 92 -2.67 1.82 -0.22
CA PRO A 92 -2.65 2.85 0.80
C PRO A 92 -1.23 3.39 0.96
N ILE A 93 -1.15 4.70 1.14
CA ILE A 93 0.10 5.43 1.31
C ILE A 93 0.39 5.56 2.80
N SER A 94 1.50 4.96 3.23
CA SER A 94 1.95 4.92 4.61
C SER A 94 2.89 6.06 4.99
N GLY A 95 3.28 6.90 4.03
CA GLY A 95 4.19 8.02 4.20
C GLY A 95 5.22 8.13 3.09
N ALA A 96 6.20 9.01 3.30
CA ALA A 96 7.40 9.12 2.49
C ALA A 96 8.64 8.63 3.24
N VAL A 97 9.73 8.38 2.50
CA VAL A 97 11.06 8.20 3.11
C VAL A 97 11.64 9.55 3.56
N ASP A 98 12.52 9.50 4.56
CA ASP A 98 13.23 10.65 5.09
C ASP A 98 14.15 11.29 4.05
N GLY A 99 14.40 12.59 4.21
CA GLY A 99 15.26 13.39 3.32
C GLY A 99 14.60 13.89 2.04
N LEU A 100 13.30 13.61 1.82
CA LEU A 100 12.56 14.13 0.65
C LEU A 100 11.89 15.50 0.89
N ILE A 101 11.64 15.85 2.16
CA ILE A 101 10.97 17.09 2.54
C ILE A 101 12.02 18.01 3.20
N PRO A 102 12.38 19.15 2.59
CA PRO A 102 13.31 20.09 3.19
C PRO A 102 12.83 20.55 4.57
N SER A 103 13.76 20.65 5.52
CA SER A 103 13.48 21.13 6.89
C SER A 103 12.52 20.27 7.73
N PHE A 104 12.16 19.07 7.26
CA PHE A 104 11.42 18.06 8.01
C PHE A 104 12.25 16.78 8.13
N THR A 105 12.24 16.16 9.30
CA THR A 105 12.90 14.87 9.53
C THR A 105 11.87 13.80 9.82
N GLU A 106 11.75 12.83 8.92
CA GLU A 106 10.82 11.70 9.06
C GLU A 106 11.46 10.60 9.93
N SER A 107 11.34 10.77 11.24
CA SER A 107 11.88 9.82 12.23
C SER A 107 11.12 8.48 12.30
N ARG A 108 9.96 8.37 11.64
CA ARG A 108 9.07 7.20 11.71
C ARG A 108 9.24 6.28 10.51
N ASN A 109 10.43 6.25 9.93
CA ASN A 109 10.84 5.28 8.92
C ASN A 109 11.53 4.06 9.52
N ARG A 110 11.31 2.90 8.90
CA ARG A 110 12.03 1.67 9.18
C ARG A 110 12.48 0.99 7.89
N VAL A 111 13.78 0.77 7.77
CA VAL A 111 14.36 -0.01 6.67
C VAL A 111 14.18 -1.50 6.98
N ASN A 112 13.61 -2.25 6.05
CA ASN A 112 13.51 -3.70 6.16
C ASN A 112 14.79 -4.35 5.62
N SER A 113 15.30 -5.38 6.30
CA SER A 113 16.44 -6.16 5.84
C SER A 113 16.02 -7.03 4.65
N GLY A 114 16.28 -6.57 3.43
CA GLY A 114 15.95 -7.29 2.20
C GLY A 114 15.64 -6.38 1.02
N THR A 115 14.94 -6.91 0.02
CA THR A 115 14.62 -6.21 -1.23
C THR A 115 13.36 -5.33 -1.15
N GLN A 116 12.72 -5.29 0.02
CA GLN A 116 11.38 -4.69 0.19
C GLN A 116 11.43 -3.18 0.44
N GLY A 117 12.56 -2.67 0.94
CA GLY A 117 12.82 -1.25 1.12
C GLY A 117 12.39 -0.68 2.48
N THR A 118 12.06 0.61 2.46
CA THR A 118 11.71 1.41 3.65
C THR A 118 10.21 1.50 3.82
N GLN A 119 9.75 1.29 5.04
CA GLN A 119 8.37 1.49 5.45
C GLN A 119 8.28 2.77 6.27
N SER A 120 7.32 3.61 5.92
CA SER A 120 7.02 4.83 6.65
C SER A 120 5.78 4.67 7.53
N TRP A 121 5.78 5.40 8.64
CA TRP A 121 4.62 5.67 9.50
C TRP A 121 4.16 7.13 9.43
N GLY A 122 4.66 7.89 8.46
CA GLY A 122 4.38 9.32 8.34
C GLY A 122 3.05 9.67 7.68
N GLY A 123 2.47 8.75 6.91
CA GLY A 123 1.24 8.98 6.17
C GLY A 123 -0.03 8.66 6.93
N VAL A 124 -1.14 8.63 6.22
CA VAL A 124 -2.48 8.51 6.82
C VAL A 124 -2.95 7.07 6.98
N LEU A 125 -2.45 6.14 6.15
CA LEU A 125 -2.75 4.71 6.24
C LEU A 125 -1.50 3.82 6.46
N PRO A 126 -0.75 3.98 7.56
CA PRO A 126 0.34 3.07 7.87
C PRO A 126 -0.13 1.75 8.53
N ALA A 127 0.78 0.78 8.64
CA ALA A 127 0.48 -0.64 8.95
C ALA A 127 0.38 -0.99 10.45
N ASN A 128 -0.81 -1.27 10.99
CA ASN A 128 -1.19 -1.34 12.42
C ASN A 128 -1.41 0.05 13.03
N SER A 129 -2.00 0.96 12.25
CA SER A 129 -2.27 2.34 12.69
C SER A 129 -3.74 2.59 13.04
N HIS A 130 -3.96 3.55 13.93
CA HIS A 130 -5.27 4.13 14.24
C HIS A 130 -5.19 5.66 14.10
N ILE A 131 -4.77 6.14 12.92
CA ILE A 131 -4.69 7.57 12.66
C ILE A 131 -6.10 8.19 12.71
N LYS A 132 -6.24 9.34 13.37
CA LYS A 132 -7.46 10.12 13.44
C LYS A 132 -7.36 11.30 12.48
N PHE A 133 -8.51 11.81 12.00
CA PHE A 133 -8.52 13.00 11.14
C PHE A 133 -7.79 14.20 11.76
N LYS A 134 -7.90 14.38 13.09
CA LYS A 134 -7.19 15.44 13.82
C LYS A 134 -5.66 15.30 13.83
N ASP A 135 -5.14 14.12 13.51
CA ASP A 135 -3.69 13.85 13.47
C ASP A 135 -3.10 14.18 12.07
N CYS A 136 -3.94 14.55 11.10
CA CYS A 136 -3.56 14.97 9.75
C CYS A 136 -3.58 16.51 9.70
N VAL A 137 -2.56 17.13 10.32
CA VAL A 137 -2.53 18.57 10.59
C VAL A 137 -2.28 19.41 9.34
N ASP A 138 -1.72 18.82 8.27
CA ASP A 138 -1.52 19.52 6.99
C ASP A 138 -2.81 19.63 6.16
N GLY A 139 -3.88 18.96 6.62
CA GLY A 139 -5.23 19.03 6.07
C GLY A 139 -5.63 17.79 5.28
N LEU A 140 -6.92 17.43 5.35
CA LEU A 140 -7.45 16.21 4.72
C LEU A 140 -7.36 16.25 3.18
N SER A 141 -7.52 17.43 2.59
CA SER A 141 -7.37 17.67 1.15
C SER A 141 -5.91 17.76 0.69
N ASN A 142 -4.95 17.72 1.62
CA ASN A 142 -3.51 17.80 1.36
C ASN A 142 -2.77 16.53 1.76
N SER A 143 -3.50 15.47 2.13
CA SER A 143 -2.91 14.19 2.51
C SER A 143 -3.44 13.09 1.60
N ILE A 144 -2.56 12.49 0.80
CA ILE A 144 -2.91 11.33 -0.03
C ILE A 144 -3.08 10.09 0.86
N ALA A 145 -4.25 9.46 0.76
CA ALA A 145 -4.57 8.23 1.44
C ALA A 145 -4.23 7.00 0.61
N VAL A 146 -4.51 7.03 -0.69
CA VAL A 146 -4.37 5.87 -1.57
C VAL A 146 -3.78 6.33 -2.90
N GLY A 147 -2.77 5.62 -3.40
CA GLY A 147 -2.14 5.88 -4.69
C GLY A 147 -2.37 4.74 -5.68
N GLU A 148 -2.44 5.08 -6.96
CA GLU A 148 -2.58 4.10 -8.03
C GLU A 148 -1.25 3.37 -8.34
N MET A 149 -1.36 2.06 -8.50
CA MET A 149 -0.35 1.10 -8.96
C MET A 149 -1.02 0.10 -9.89
N SER A 150 -1.22 0.49 -11.15
CA SER A 150 -2.01 -0.29 -12.12
C SER A 150 -1.21 -0.82 -13.30
N ASP A 151 0.11 -0.63 -13.29
CA ASP A 151 0.95 -0.90 -14.44
C ASP A 151 2.18 -1.77 -14.14
N LEU A 152 2.75 -2.29 -15.22
CA LEU A 152 3.93 -3.15 -15.21
C LEU A 152 5.21 -2.31 -15.12
N MET A 153 6.19 -2.86 -14.42
CA MET A 153 7.55 -2.33 -14.30
C MET A 153 8.46 -3.00 -15.34
N ILE A 154 9.63 -2.42 -15.60
CA ILE A 154 10.64 -2.98 -16.49
C ILE A 154 11.95 -3.12 -15.71
N ASP A 155 12.48 -4.34 -15.65
CA ASP A 155 13.75 -4.59 -14.99
C ASP A 155 14.95 -4.10 -15.81
N THR A 156 16.13 -4.09 -15.19
CA THR A 156 17.39 -3.70 -15.84
C THR A 156 17.79 -4.58 -17.03
N SER A 157 17.17 -5.75 -17.18
CA SER A 157 17.35 -6.66 -18.31
C SER A 157 16.31 -6.47 -19.41
N GLY A 158 15.39 -5.51 -19.25
CA GLY A 158 14.32 -5.21 -20.21
C GLY A 158 13.09 -6.11 -20.08
N ASN A 159 13.01 -6.98 -19.07
CA ASN A 159 11.83 -7.83 -18.87
C ASN A 159 10.74 -7.06 -18.15
N THR A 160 9.50 -7.36 -18.53
CA THR A 160 8.31 -6.82 -17.88
C THR A 160 8.07 -7.55 -16.55
N GLN A 161 7.72 -6.79 -15.51
CA GLN A 161 7.59 -7.27 -14.14
C GLN A 161 6.32 -6.74 -13.49
N GLU A 162 5.61 -7.65 -12.80
CA GLU A 162 4.44 -7.36 -11.97
C GLU A 162 4.87 -7.01 -10.53
N TRP A 163 5.71 -6.00 -10.37
CA TRP A 163 6.16 -5.58 -9.04
C TRP A 163 5.15 -4.65 -8.38
N GLY A 164 4.89 -4.90 -7.10
CA GLY A 164 3.96 -4.14 -6.28
C GLY A 164 3.85 -4.74 -4.89
N THR A 165 3.36 -3.94 -3.94
CA THR A 165 3.21 -4.34 -2.52
C THR A 165 2.17 -5.45 -2.30
N ASN A 166 1.34 -5.77 -3.28
CA ASN A 166 0.30 -6.80 -3.16
C ASN A 166 0.32 -7.82 -4.32
N THR A 167 1.23 -7.69 -5.29
CA THR A 167 1.22 -8.58 -6.47
C THR A 167 1.56 -10.03 -6.12
N GLN A 168 2.22 -10.23 -4.99
CA GLN A 168 2.47 -11.55 -4.43
C GLN A 168 1.19 -12.18 -3.86
N PHE A 169 0.43 -11.49 -2.99
CA PHE A 169 -0.62 -12.12 -2.16
C PHE A 169 -2.03 -11.55 -2.37
N GLY A 170 -2.20 -10.60 -3.27
CA GLY A 170 -3.46 -9.91 -3.51
C GLY A 170 -3.83 -8.93 -2.42
N TRP A 171 -5.06 -8.43 -2.47
CA TRP A 171 -5.60 -7.40 -1.59
C TRP A 171 -5.76 -7.81 -0.12
N THR A 172 -5.72 -9.12 0.19
CA THR A 172 -6.09 -9.64 1.51
C THR A 172 -4.95 -9.57 2.52
N LEU A 173 -3.69 -9.77 2.12
CA LEU A 173 -2.59 -9.93 3.08
C LEU A 173 -2.17 -8.61 3.71
N GLY A 174 -2.03 -8.61 5.03
CA GLY A 174 -1.57 -7.47 5.81
C GLY A 174 -0.14 -7.61 6.33
N VAL A 175 0.01 -7.48 7.64
CA VAL A 175 1.30 -7.48 8.34
C VAL A 175 1.26 -8.42 9.55
N GLY A 176 2.27 -9.27 9.73
CA GLY A 176 2.38 -10.14 10.91
C GLY A 176 3.04 -9.46 12.13
N GLY A 177 3.95 -8.51 11.89
CA GLY A 177 4.78 -7.89 12.93
C GLY A 177 4.28 -6.55 13.48
N THR A 178 4.98 -6.02 14.51
CA THR A 178 4.72 -4.71 15.14
C THR A 178 5.65 -3.65 14.61
N PHE A 179 5.07 -2.51 14.23
CA PHE A 179 5.85 -1.33 13.92
C PHE A 179 6.68 -0.91 15.15
N GLY A 180 7.93 -0.52 14.96
CA GLY A 180 8.84 -0.08 16.04
C GLY A 180 9.59 -1.19 16.81
N THR A 181 9.02 -2.37 17.08
CA THR A 181 9.70 -3.39 17.92
C THR A 181 10.18 -4.61 17.13
N ASN A 182 9.38 -5.10 16.18
CA ASN A 182 9.74 -6.23 15.32
C ASN A 182 8.72 -6.35 14.19
N LEU A 183 9.00 -5.75 13.02
CA LEU A 183 8.28 -6.06 11.79
C LEU A 183 8.89 -7.37 11.26
N GLY A 184 8.66 -8.47 11.98
CA GLY A 184 9.07 -9.81 11.58
C GLY A 184 8.41 -10.33 10.30
N GLY A 185 7.75 -9.45 9.54
CA GLY A 185 7.05 -9.72 8.31
C GLY A 185 6.78 -8.44 7.52
N SER A 186 6.70 -8.58 6.21
CA SER A 186 6.45 -7.50 5.25
C SER A 186 5.08 -6.85 5.52
N ALA A 187 4.97 -5.52 5.47
CA ALA A 187 3.66 -4.86 5.49
C ALA A 187 3.12 -4.78 4.06
N TYR A 188 2.56 -5.90 3.61
CA TYR A 188 1.89 -5.98 2.32
C TYR A 188 0.69 -5.03 2.32
N ASN A 189 0.25 -4.67 1.12
CA ASN A 189 -0.83 -3.70 0.93
C ASN A 189 -0.55 -2.36 1.64
N THR A 190 0.71 -1.93 1.75
CA THR A 190 1.09 -0.55 2.10
C THR A 190 2.25 -0.10 1.23
N SER A 191 2.24 1.18 0.84
CA SER A 191 3.29 1.78 0.03
C SER A 191 3.88 3.01 0.71
N THR A 192 5.18 3.17 0.60
CA THR A 192 5.92 4.35 1.05
C THR A 192 6.53 5.04 -0.16
N ILE A 193 6.25 6.34 -0.30
CA ILE A 193 6.81 7.19 -1.35
C ILE A 193 8.32 7.28 -1.21
N ARG A 194 9.02 6.91 -2.28
CA ARG A 194 10.48 6.98 -2.39
C ARG A 194 10.96 7.44 -3.76
N HIS A 195 10.16 7.18 -4.79
CA HIS A 195 10.52 7.37 -6.20
C HIS A 195 9.43 8.17 -6.91
N LEU A 196 9.79 8.72 -8.07
CA LEU A 196 8.88 9.51 -8.89
C LEU A 196 7.73 8.66 -9.45
N ILE A 197 6.59 9.31 -9.70
CA ILE A 197 5.47 8.70 -10.40
C ILE A 197 5.95 8.18 -11.76
N ASN A 198 5.49 6.98 -12.14
CA ASN A 198 5.85 6.35 -13.41
C ASN A 198 7.37 6.13 -13.62
N GLN A 199 8.18 6.12 -12.56
CA GLN A 199 9.57 5.68 -12.65
C GLN A 199 9.65 4.15 -12.86
N LYS A 200 9.27 3.68 -14.05
CA LYS A 200 9.01 2.25 -14.34
C LYS A 200 10.25 1.43 -14.63
N THR A 201 11.39 2.06 -14.92
CA THR A 201 12.62 1.41 -15.37
C THR A 201 13.79 1.65 -14.42
N GLY A 202 14.90 0.93 -14.61
CA GLY A 202 16.14 1.12 -13.83
C GLY A 202 16.22 0.29 -12.55
N TRP A 203 15.39 -0.74 -12.43
CA TRP A 203 15.26 -1.54 -11.22
C TRP A 203 15.74 -2.98 -11.42
N SER A 204 16.52 -3.49 -10.48
CA SER A 204 17.03 -4.87 -10.48
C SER A 204 16.09 -5.88 -9.80
N GLY A 205 14.99 -5.41 -9.20
CA GLY A 205 14.15 -6.22 -8.32
C GLY A 205 14.75 -6.45 -6.92
N THR A 206 15.92 -5.89 -6.62
CA THR A 206 16.60 -6.05 -5.32
C THR A 206 16.99 -4.74 -4.66
N THR A 207 16.96 -3.62 -5.39
CA THR A 207 17.40 -2.30 -4.93
C THR A 207 16.22 -1.35 -4.83
N GLY A 208 16.34 -0.35 -3.95
CA GLY A 208 15.37 0.75 -3.87
C GLY A 208 14.00 0.39 -3.30
N GLY A 209 13.79 -0.86 -2.84
CA GLY A 209 12.47 -1.32 -2.41
C GLY A 209 11.49 -1.56 -3.55
N VAL A 210 11.99 -1.68 -4.79
CA VAL A 210 11.20 -1.93 -6.00
C VAL A 210 11.36 -3.39 -6.39
N SER A 211 10.40 -4.19 -5.97
CA SER A 211 10.41 -5.65 -6.14
C SER A 211 9.00 -6.21 -5.97
N ARG A 212 8.82 -7.51 -6.21
CA ARG A 212 7.57 -8.20 -5.85
C ARG A 212 7.41 -8.20 -4.33
N GLY A 213 6.34 -7.57 -3.83
CA GLY A 213 6.15 -7.34 -2.39
C GLY A 213 6.95 -6.16 -1.82
N GLY A 214 7.56 -5.33 -2.67
CA GLY A 214 8.30 -4.14 -2.25
C GLY A 214 7.37 -3.01 -1.82
N PHE A 215 7.76 -2.27 -0.78
CA PHE A 215 6.98 -1.17 -0.22
C PHE A 215 7.21 0.15 -0.96
N ASN A 216 8.32 0.25 -1.68
CA ASN A 216 8.69 1.46 -2.40
C ASN A 216 8.50 1.33 -3.91
N VAL A 217 7.71 0.37 -4.39
CA VAL A 217 7.34 0.36 -5.81
C VAL A 217 6.67 1.70 -6.14
N PRO A 218 7.13 2.44 -7.17
CA PRO A 218 6.59 3.75 -7.46
C PRO A 218 5.09 3.69 -7.76
N MET A 219 4.37 4.74 -7.38
CA MET A 219 3.03 4.98 -7.93
C MET A 219 3.13 5.00 -9.45
N ASN A 220 2.25 4.24 -10.10
CA ASN A 220 2.31 4.06 -11.54
C ASN A 220 0.94 3.75 -12.12
N SER A 221 0.77 4.13 -13.38
CA SER A 221 -0.46 3.86 -14.11
C SER A 221 -0.22 3.67 -15.60
N ALA A 222 -1.12 2.95 -16.26
CA ALA A 222 -1.23 2.91 -17.71
C ALA A 222 -1.90 4.17 -18.30
N HIS A 223 -2.46 5.04 -17.46
CA HIS A 223 -2.98 6.34 -17.88
C HIS A 223 -1.84 7.23 -18.41
N PRO A 224 -2.05 7.95 -19.53
CA PRO A 224 -1.04 8.90 -20.03
C PRO A 224 -0.77 10.03 -19.03
N GLY A 225 0.50 10.31 -18.77
CA GLY A 225 0.96 11.53 -18.09
C GLY A 225 0.87 11.55 -16.56
N GLY A 226 0.45 10.46 -15.90
CA GLY A 226 0.31 10.47 -14.46
C GLY A 226 -0.40 9.25 -13.87
N CYS A 227 -0.90 9.40 -12.66
CA CYS A 227 -1.68 8.37 -11.95
C CYS A 227 -2.68 9.02 -10.99
N ASN A 228 -3.71 8.27 -10.59
CA ASN A 228 -4.70 8.79 -9.64
C ASN A 228 -4.21 8.67 -8.19
N GLY A 229 -4.55 9.67 -7.38
CA GLY A 229 -4.41 9.68 -5.93
C GLY A 229 -5.73 10.05 -5.26
N LEU A 230 -6.11 9.28 -4.24
CA LEU A 230 -7.24 9.58 -3.36
C LEU A 230 -6.73 10.38 -2.16
N LEU A 231 -7.28 11.57 -1.96
CA LEU A 231 -7.03 12.40 -0.79
C LEU A 231 -7.91 11.96 0.38
N LEU A 232 -7.51 12.32 1.60
CA LEU A 232 -8.18 11.86 2.81
C LEU A 232 -9.60 12.44 2.98
N ASP A 233 -9.90 13.56 2.34
CA ASP A 233 -11.26 14.14 2.27
C ASP A 233 -12.18 13.41 1.27
N GLY A 234 -11.68 12.40 0.55
CA GLY A 234 -12.41 11.61 -0.44
C GLY A 234 -12.33 12.17 -1.86
N SER A 235 -11.68 13.31 -2.08
CA SER A 235 -11.45 13.84 -3.42
C SER A 235 -10.37 13.03 -4.16
N VAL A 236 -10.47 12.97 -5.49
CA VAL A 236 -9.49 12.31 -6.36
C VAL A 236 -8.74 13.36 -7.15
N LEU A 237 -7.43 13.22 -7.14
CA LEU A 237 -6.47 14.07 -7.82
C LEU A 237 -5.75 13.23 -8.88
N PHE A 238 -5.60 13.79 -10.08
CA PHE A 238 -4.68 13.24 -11.07
C PHE A 238 -3.29 13.84 -10.85
N LEU A 239 -2.36 13.03 -10.35
CA LEU A 239 -0.97 13.42 -10.13
C LEU A 239 -0.17 13.25 -11.41
N GLN A 240 0.40 14.34 -11.91
CA GLN A 240 1.23 14.32 -13.11
C GLN A 240 2.55 13.61 -12.84
N GLU A 241 3.11 12.95 -13.86
CA GLU A 241 4.45 12.34 -13.76
C GLU A 241 5.58 13.36 -13.56
N THR A 242 5.29 14.63 -13.85
CA THR A 242 6.16 15.79 -13.60
C THR A 242 6.08 16.30 -12.16
N THR A 243 5.13 15.82 -11.35
CA THR A 243 5.03 16.19 -9.93
C THR A 243 6.36 15.86 -9.24
N SER A 244 6.94 16.85 -8.57
CA SER A 244 8.23 16.69 -7.91
C SER A 244 8.15 15.63 -6.82
N LEU A 245 9.26 14.91 -6.59
CA LEU A 245 9.32 13.92 -5.52
C LEU A 245 9.10 14.57 -4.14
N GLN A 246 9.51 15.82 -3.97
CA GLN A 246 9.24 16.60 -2.76
C GLN A 246 7.73 16.82 -2.56
N THR A 247 7.03 17.33 -3.57
CA THR A 247 5.57 17.55 -3.52
C THR A 247 4.83 16.25 -3.21
N LEU A 248 5.24 15.14 -3.84
CA LEU A 248 4.65 13.84 -3.59
C LEU A 248 4.92 13.35 -2.15
N ALA A 249 6.11 13.62 -1.61
CA ALA A 249 6.45 13.29 -0.23
C ALA A 249 5.66 14.12 0.78
N GLN A 250 5.44 15.41 0.50
CA GLN A 250 4.60 16.30 1.30
C GLN A 250 3.16 15.79 1.34
N LEU A 251 2.57 15.47 0.17
CA LEU A 251 1.23 14.86 0.11
C LEU A 251 1.14 13.54 0.88
N ALA A 252 2.20 12.73 0.85
CA ALA A 252 2.24 11.44 1.52
C ALA A 252 2.42 11.55 3.04
N THR A 253 2.90 12.67 3.56
CA THR A 253 3.14 12.89 4.99
C THR A 253 2.01 13.71 5.58
N ARG A 254 1.45 13.27 6.72
CA ARG A 254 0.21 13.86 7.25
C ARG A 254 0.43 15.12 8.10
N ASP A 255 1.67 15.34 8.54
CA ASP A 255 2.06 16.26 9.61
C ASP A 255 3.48 16.81 9.45
N ASP A 256 3.89 17.14 8.22
CA ASP A 256 5.17 17.79 7.94
C ASP A 256 5.19 19.29 8.26
N GLY A 257 4.02 19.94 8.31
CA GLY A 257 3.86 21.37 8.59
C GLY A 257 4.37 22.29 7.47
N VAL A 258 4.66 21.76 6.28
CA VAL A 258 5.19 22.48 5.13
C VAL A 258 4.08 22.69 4.10
N ALA A 259 3.83 23.94 3.73
CA ALA A 259 2.86 24.24 2.69
C ALA A 259 3.26 23.61 1.35
N ILE A 260 2.31 22.94 0.70
CA ILE A 260 2.50 22.36 -0.63
C ILE A 260 2.57 23.51 -1.64
N SER A 261 3.74 23.71 -2.24
CA SER A 261 3.92 24.70 -3.31
C SER A 261 3.72 24.03 -4.68
N GLY A 262 2.58 24.30 -5.32
CA GLY A 262 2.30 23.91 -6.71
C GLY A 262 1.77 22.48 -6.86
N LEU A 263 0.47 22.39 -7.15
CA LEU A 263 -0.21 21.24 -7.74
C LEU A 263 -0.86 21.68 -9.05
#